data_AF-A0A6N2CYZ6-F1
#
_entry.id   AF-A0A6N2CYZ6-F1
#
_cell.length_a   1.000
_cell.length_b   1.000
_cell.length_c   1.000
_cell.angle_alpha   90.00
_cell.angle_beta   90.00
_cell.angle_gamma   90.00
#
_symmetry.space_group_name_H-M   'P 1'
#
loop_
_entity.id
_entity.type
_entity.pdbx_description
1 polymer ?
#
loop_
_entity_poly.entity_id
_entity_poly.type
_entity_poly.pdbx_seq_one_letter_code
_entity_poly.pdbx_strand_id
1 'polypeptide(L)'
;MSPFLPNPPCNRRRQRVLSTLVPALVALLLVPGCRDEEPEDTSRTSGPAPVTEVSTPPTESPPEASTAPSTELSPAPSTAAPTELPPEPSSAVPTELPPASSTAAPTEPPPASSTAAPTEPPPEITVTDIEPDCGPGDVTGAFRLRGSGFDESLEVLVAGMPASEVTLESATRAVFRLPELDDLPRFVDMSLRGSDARSAELPDALYLHRPLRHDVFTRTAAGEHRALAVGDLDGSGRASIAVATDQGVRILRGLAPDGSAASELLETTCANAYSIAAGDLDGDGIDDLVIGCGTTLQVLWGREDADPEPGPVTPITAPDFQGVAVALHLADLNGNGDLDLVAQPQFGTALHTFAGSGEGTFSPVGTIPTGAGFDASAVGDATGNGRADLVVGFFDLAEVRLYPGGTGYTWEDPVHTGIGGIQTLQIAPNPATDTPWIAIGSNDSTVGASVYTADADGTLVRLFQATAGGLTDAFLVDVDGDGHLDAGAGSGGGLLLRLGRDDRPVCTTRIPMPFEPVGVVAADFTGDGVQDFVGLNPNQRGWIIALSQPPTSP
;
A
#
# COMPACT_ATOMS: atom_id res chain seq x y z
N MET A 1 44.98 8.81 48.58
CA MET A 1 44.59 9.87 47.63
C MET A 1 43.40 9.36 46.84
N SER A 2 42.24 9.97 47.05
CA SER A 2 41.01 9.89 46.23
C SER A 2 41.28 10.31 44.77
N PRO A 3 40.36 10.15 43.78
CA PRO A 3 38.89 9.98 43.93
C PRO A 3 38.29 8.83 43.07
N PHE A 4 37.24 8.10 43.46
CA PHE A 4 35.82 8.46 43.64
C PHE A 4 35.21 9.34 42.54
N LEU A 5 34.64 8.70 41.52
CA LEU A 5 33.54 9.23 40.70
C LEU A 5 32.45 8.14 40.55
N PRO A 6 31.16 8.53 40.54
CA PRO A 6 30.01 7.62 40.72
C PRO A 6 29.53 6.99 39.41
N ASN A 7 28.89 5.82 39.51
CA ASN A 7 28.09 5.25 38.42
C ASN A 7 26.88 6.15 38.12
N PRO A 8 26.60 6.49 36.85
CA PRO A 8 25.38 7.22 36.48
C PRO A 8 24.13 6.31 36.55
N PRO A 9 22.94 6.88 36.79
CA PRO A 9 21.69 6.13 36.91
C PRO A 9 21.18 5.66 35.55
N CYS A 10 20.51 4.51 35.57
CA CYS A 10 19.81 3.94 34.43
C CYS A 10 18.63 4.84 34.05
N ASN A 11 18.77 5.61 32.96
CA ASN A 11 17.74 6.53 32.49
C ASN A 11 16.89 5.82 31.43
N ARG A 12 15.66 5.44 31.81
CA ARG A 12 14.62 4.98 30.88
C ARG A 12 14.19 6.16 29.99
N ARG A 13 14.60 6.18 28.72
CA ARG A 13 13.84 6.81 27.62
C ARG A 13 14.37 6.38 26.25
N ARG A 14 13.45 5.83 25.46
CA ARG A 14 13.47 5.57 24.01
C ARG A 14 14.47 4.50 23.52
N GLN A 15 14.03 3.24 23.56
CA GLN A 15 14.33 2.28 22.50
C GLN A 15 13.04 2.06 21.71
N ARG A 16 12.98 2.63 20.50
CA ARG A 16 12.15 2.09 19.42
C ARG A 16 12.91 0.87 18.92
N VAL A 17 12.27 -0.29 19.02
CA VAL A 17 12.82 -1.59 18.65
C VAL A 17 12.73 -1.71 17.13
N LEU A 18 13.89 -1.82 16.48
CA LEU A 18 14.05 -2.62 15.27
C LEU A 18 13.73 -4.07 15.64
N SER A 19 12.76 -4.68 15.00
CA SER A 19 12.56 -6.13 15.07
C SER A 19 12.14 -6.67 13.72
N THR A 20 13.14 -7.02 12.91
CA THR A 20 13.05 -8.08 11.91
C THR A 20 14.32 -8.94 12.02
N LEU A 21 14.08 -10.26 12.11
CA LEU A 21 14.95 -11.43 11.85
C LEU A 21 16.07 -11.80 12.84
N VAL A 22 15.89 -12.94 13.55
CA VAL A 22 16.58 -14.26 13.37
C VAL A 22 16.02 -15.24 14.42
N PRO A 23 15.84 -16.54 14.10
CA PRO A 23 16.34 -17.53 15.06
C PRO A 23 17.24 -18.60 14.44
N ALA A 24 18.09 -19.12 15.36
CA ALA A 24 18.88 -20.34 15.33
C ALA A 24 20.27 -20.32 14.66
N LEU A 25 21.29 -20.11 15.50
CA LEU A 25 22.38 -21.08 15.61
C LEU A 25 22.80 -21.23 17.08
N VAL A 26 22.66 -22.45 17.60
CA VAL A 26 23.13 -22.85 18.93
C VAL A 26 24.63 -23.14 18.84
N ALA A 27 25.45 -22.44 19.63
CA ALA A 27 26.79 -22.89 20.00
C ALA A 27 27.02 -22.62 21.50
N LEU A 28 27.24 -23.73 22.20
CA LEU A 28 27.42 -23.89 23.63
C LEU A 28 28.81 -23.36 24.07
N LEU A 29 28.88 -22.40 24.99
CA LEU A 29 30.06 -22.14 25.83
C LEU A 29 29.62 -21.64 27.22
N LEU A 30 29.88 -22.47 28.24
CA LEU A 30 29.75 -22.18 29.69
C LEU A 30 30.77 -21.10 30.11
N VAL A 31 30.49 -20.20 31.08
CA VAL A 31 30.82 -20.22 32.54
C VAL A 31 30.73 -18.73 33.04
N PRO A 32 30.51 -18.33 34.32
CA PRO A 32 29.47 -18.63 35.33
C PRO A 32 28.81 -17.38 35.98
N GLY A 33 27.66 -17.58 36.64
CA GLY A 33 27.41 -17.00 37.98
C GLY A 33 26.75 -15.62 38.11
N CYS A 34 25.46 -15.62 38.48
CA CYS A 34 24.92 -14.81 39.57
C CYS A 34 23.76 -15.59 40.20
N ARG A 35 23.92 -15.94 41.47
CA ARG A 35 22.89 -16.54 42.34
C ARG A 35 21.92 -15.45 42.78
N ASP A 36 20.66 -15.81 42.95
CA ASP A 36 19.81 -15.21 43.99
C ASP A 36 18.94 -16.30 44.62
N GLU A 37 18.73 -16.14 45.93
CA GLU A 37 18.23 -17.12 46.89
C GLU A 37 16.71 -17.36 46.82
N GLU A 38 16.37 -18.55 47.31
CA GLU A 38 15.09 -19.21 47.56
C GLU A 38 14.20 -18.46 48.60
N PRO A 39 12.91 -18.84 48.80
CA PRO A 39 12.63 -20.00 49.66
C PRO A 39 11.47 -20.92 49.23
N GLU A 40 11.56 -22.11 49.84
CA GLU A 40 10.80 -23.36 49.73
C GLU A 40 9.26 -23.27 49.87
N ASP A 41 8.57 -24.21 49.21
CA ASP A 41 7.50 -25.00 49.86
C ASP A 41 7.44 -26.43 49.29
N THR A 42 7.00 -27.34 50.14
CA THR A 42 7.24 -28.77 50.17
C THR A 42 6.08 -29.61 49.60
N SER A 43 6.41 -30.76 49.01
CA SER A 43 5.95 -32.10 49.41
C SER A 43 5.51 -33.08 48.29
N ARG A 44 5.99 -34.33 48.48
CA ARG A 44 5.43 -35.66 48.13
C ARG A 44 5.70 -36.31 46.76
N THR A 45 6.65 -37.28 46.72
CA THR A 45 6.48 -38.78 46.62
C THR A 45 6.15 -39.28 45.20
N SER A 46 6.72 -40.32 44.57
CA SER A 46 7.54 -41.50 44.91
C SER A 46 7.90 -42.22 43.58
N GLY A 47 9.09 -42.86 43.43
CA GLY A 47 9.51 -43.61 42.22
C GLY A 47 8.92 -45.05 42.10
N PRO A 48 9.58 -46.05 41.44
CA PRO A 48 10.76 -45.99 40.55
C PRO A 48 10.79 -46.97 39.31
N ALA A 49 11.80 -46.77 38.43
CA ALA A 49 12.66 -47.75 37.72
C ALA A 49 12.14 -48.61 36.52
N PRO A 50 13.04 -49.27 35.72
CA PRO A 50 14.32 -48.84 35.09
C PRO A 50 14.41 -49.28 33.58
N VAL A 51 15.56 -49.05 32.90
CA VAL A 51 16.34 -50.06 32.13
C VAL A 51 17.20 -49.47 30.97
N THR A 52 18.52 -49.67 31.13
CA THR A 52 19.67 -49.85 30.21
C THR A 52 20.22 -48.80 29.24
N GLU A 53 21.51 -48.57 29.47
CA GLU A 53 22.59 -48.08 28.60
C GLU A 53 22.71 -48.85 27.26
N VAL A 54 23.07 -48.15 26.18
CA VAL A 54 23.96 -48.68 25.12
C VAL A 54 24.89 -47.56 24.61
N SER A 55 26.14 -47.96 24.46
CA SER A 55 27.37 -47.23 24.18
C SER A 55 27.47 -46.54 22.81
N THR A 56 28.23 -45.45 22.79
CA THR A 56 28.79 -44.75 21.62
C THR A 56 30.05 -45.44 21.07
N PRO A 57 30.37 -45.22 19.78
CA PRO A 57 31.76 -45.17 19.32
C PRO A 57 32.09 -43.81 18.62
N PRO A 58 33.38 -43.50 18.41
CA PRO A 58 33.85 -42.11 18.31
C PRO A 58 33.92 -41.55 16.88
N THR A 59 33.86 -40.22 16.83
CA THR A 59 34.04 -39.34 15.67
C THR A 59 35.53 -39.21 15.32
N GLU A 60 35.89 -39.47 14.06
CA GLU A 60 37.19 -39.08 13.49
C GLU A 60 37.10 -37.67 12.87
N SER A 61 38.06 -36.81 13.22
CA SER A 61 38.29 -35.50 12.59
C SER A 61 39.17 -35.65 11.33
N PRO A 62 38.96 -34.85 10.27
CA PRO A 62 39.91 -34.75 9.17
C PRO A 62 41.00 -33.68 9.43
N PRO A 63 42.16 -33.76 8.74
CA PRO A 63 43.33 -32.91 9.02
C PRO A 63 43.32 -31.58 8.26
N GLU A 64 44.00 -30.60 8.86
CA GLU A 64 44.35 -29.30 8.26
C GLU A 64 45.52 -29.39 7.25
N ALA A 65 45.56 -28.35 6.40
CA ALA A 65 46.72 -27.58 5.94
C ALA A 65 47.22 -27.74 4.48
N SER A 66 47.11 -26.64 3.73
CA SER A 66 48.11 -26.11 2.77
C SER A 66 47.74 -24.64 2.47
N THR A 67 48.36 -23.62 3.09
CA THR A 67 49.50 -22.80 2.59
C THR A 67 49.38 -22.41 1.10
N ALA A 68 49.51 -21.17 0.60
CA ALA A 68 49.84 -19.80 1.05
C ALA A 68 49.54 -18.84 -0.16
N PRO A 69 49.93 -17.55 -0.25
CA PRO A 69 50.27 -16.55 0.77
C PRO A 69 49.45 -15.23 0.66
N SER A 70 49.44 -14.49 1.75
CA SER A 70 49.02 -13.10 1.86
C SER A 70 50.04 -12.15 1.21
N THR A 71 49.57 -11.10 0.53
CA THR A 71 50.37 -9.92 0.23
C THR A 71 49.66 -8.71 0.82
N GLU A 72 50.18 -8.20 1.95
CA GLU A 72 49.96 -6.83 2.42
C GLU A 72 50.98 -5.91 1.75
N LEU A 73 50.56 -4.72 1.30
CA LEU A 73 51.27 -3.44 1.51
C LEU A 73 50.50 -2.24 0.90
N SER A 74 49.64 -1.64 1.75
CA SER A 74 49.57 -0.20 2.09
C SER A 74 49.44 0.89 0.98
N PRO A 75 49.36 2.20 1.30
CA PRO A 75 48.10 2.95 1.33
C PRO A 75 48.09 4.18 0.37
N ALA A 76 46.95 4.87 0.35
CA ALA A 76 46.67 6.11 -0.37
C ALA A 76 47.73 7.23 -0.21
N PRO A 77 47.74 8.21 -1.14
CA PRO A 77 48.06 9.59 -0.79
C PRO A 77 46.80 10.48 -0.81
N SER A 78 46.61 11.15 0.33
CA SER A 78 45.82 12.37 0.47
C SER A 78 46.56 13.56 -0.17
N THR A 79 45.81 14.49 -0.76
CA THR A 79 45.90 15.97 -0.67
C THR A 79 45.61 16.68 -1.99
N ALA A 80 44.51 17.45 -2.03
CA ALA A 80 44.47 18.83 -2.56
C ALA A 80 43.10 19.46 -2.24
N ALA A 81 43.13 20.53 -1.46
CA ALA A 81 42.00 21.39 -1.10
C ALA A 81 41.78 22.48 -2.18
N PRO A 82 40.74 23.34 -2.08
CA PRO A 82 39.97 23.89 -3.20
C PRO A 82 40.59 25.15 -3.80
N THR A 83 40.28 25.42 -5.08
CA THR A 83 40.60 26.69 -5.75
C THR A 83 39.36 27.60 -5.71
N GLU A 84 39.53 28.76 -5.08
CA GLU A 84 38.61 29.91 -5.09
C GLU A 84 38.37 30.45 -6.51
N LEU A 85 37.14 30.87 -6.80
CA LEU A 85 36.81 31.73 -7.94
C LEU A 85 36.25 33.09 -7.43
N PRO A 86 36.59 34.21 -8.11
CA PRO A 86 36.46 35.58 -7.59
C PRO A 86 35.06 36.23 -7.83
N PRO A 87 34.77 37.38 -7.19
CA PRO A 87 33.42 37.93 -7.06
C PRO A 87 32.93 38.78 -8.25
N GLU A 88 31.61 38.93 -8.33
CA GLU A 88 30.85 39.73 -9.31
C GLU A 88 31.20 41.23 -9.33
N PRO A 89 30.99 41.93 -10.48
CA PRO A 89 30.97 43.38 -10.51
C PRO A 89 29.54 43.94 -10.38
N SER A 90 29.35 44.71 -9.31
CA SER A 90 28.31 45.73 -9.15
C SER A 90 28.54 46.88 -10.14
N SER A 91 27.47 47.39 -10.76
CA SER A 91 27.43 48.75 -11.32
C SER A 91 26.01 49.29 -11.25
N ALA A 92 25.89 50.42 -10.55
CA ALA A 92 24.67 51.15 -10.30
C ALA A 92 24.63 52.45 -11.13
N VAL A 93 23.44 53.09 -11.13
CA VAL A 93 23.16 54.55 -11.30
C VAL A 93 22.93 55.04 -12.76
N PRO A 94 22.13 56.10 -13.07
CA PRO A 94 21.06 56.84 -12.36
C PRO A 94 19.73 57.08 -13.14
N THR A 95 18.74 57.55 -12.38
CA THR A 95 17.57 58.39 -12.71
C THR A 95 17.93 59.76 -13.29
N GLU A 96 17.26 60.24 -14.36
CA GLU A 96 17.05 61.68 -14.63
C GLU A 96 15.89 61.94 -15.64
N LEU A 97 14.87 62.68 -15.19
CA LEU A 97 13.99 63.60 -15.96
C LEU A 97 14.69 64.99 -16.02
N PRO A 98 14.29 66.08 -16.77
CA PRO A 98 13.10 66.42 -17.61
C PRO A 98 13.56 67.17 -18.94
N PRO A 99 12.87 68.15 -19.61
CA PRO A 99 11.55 68.79 -19.41
C PRO A 99 10.65 69.01 -20.66
N ALA A 100 9.46 69.53 -20.35
CA ALA A 100 8.34 69.91 -21.21
C ALA A 100 8.56 71.18 -22.05
N SER A 101 7.84 71.29 -23.19
CA SER A 101 7.22 72.51 -23.79
C SER A 101 6.55 72.16 -25.13
N SER A 102 5.21 72.15 -25.21
CA SER A 102 4.35 73.18 -25.85
C SER A 102 4.45 73.32 -27.38
N THR A 103 3.42 72.86 -28.11
CA THR A 103 2.74 73.67 -29.16
C THR A 103 1.34 73.14 -29.50
N ALA A 104 0.52 74.02 -30.05
CA ALA A 104 -0.94 74.05 -30.03
C ALA A 104 -1.69 73.23 -31.10
N ALA A 105 -3.01 73.13 -30.87
CA ALA A 105 -4.05 72.43 -31.63
C ALA A 105 -4.24 72.85 -33.12
N PRO A 106 -5.09 72.10 -33.85
CA PRO A 106 -6.37 72.72 -34.21
C PRO A 106 -7.60 71.82 -34.02
N THR A 107 -8.72 72.52 -33.96
CA THR A 107 -10.10 72.16 -33.60
C THR A 107 -10.86 71.46 -34.75
N GLU A 108 -11.65 70.41 -34.43
CA GLU A 108 -12.74 69.89 -35.27
C GLU A 108 -13.99 69.55 -34.39
N PRO A 109 -15.20 69.51 -34.98
CA PRO A 109 -16.49 69.81 -34.33
C PRO A 109 -17.07 68.61 -33.54
N PRO A 110 -18.11 68.83 -32.69
CA PRO A 110 -18.61 67.76 -31.84
C PRO A 110 -19.55 66.84 -32.63
N PRO A 111 -19.41 65.51 -32.56
CA PRO A 111 -20.51 64.62 -32.87
C PRO A 111 -21.32 64.32 -31.61
N ALA A 112 -22.57 63.99 -31.87
CA ALA A 112 -23.69 63.90 -30.96
C ALA A 112 -23.47 63.00 -29.72
N SER A 113 -24.11 63.42 -28.63
CA SER A 113 -24.48 62.59 -27.49
C SER A 113 -25.14 61.29 -27.97
N SER A 114 -24.49 60.15 -27.79
CA SER A 114 -25.11 58.84 -27.52
C SER A 114 -24.05 57.74 -27.67
N THR A 115 -23.41 57.40 -26.56
CA THR A 115 -22.87 56.05 -26.36
C THR A 115 -23.03 55.76 -24.88
N ALA A 116 -23.99 54.90 -24.57
CA ALA A 116 -23.99 54.20 -23.30
C ALA A 116 -22.60 53.59 -23.12
N ALA A 117 -21.99 53.82 -21.95
CA ALA A 117 -20.81 53.09 -21.55
C ALA A 117 -21.09 51.58 -21.74
N PRO A 118 -20.11 50.76 -22.16
CA PRO A 118 -20.27 49.32 -22.04
C PRO A 118 -20.58 49.06 -20.58
N THR A 119 -21.79 48.58 -20.30
CA THR A 119 -22.20 48.16 -18.98
C THR A 119 -21.15 47.15 -18.53
N GLU A 120 -20.36 47.52 -17.53
CA GLU A 120 -19.46 46.60 -16.86
C GLU A 120 -20.28 45.34 -16.53
N PRO A 121 -19.80 44.13 -16.86
CA PRO A 121 -20.54 42.92 -16.52
C PRO A 121 -20.90 42.99 -15.03
N PRO A 122 -22.11 42.57 -14.63
CA PRO A 122 -22.54 42.63 -13.24
C PRO A 122 -21.46 41.98 -12.37
N PRO A 123 -21.17 42.51 -11.16
CA PRO A 123 -20.07 42.02 -10.33
C PRO A 123 -20.20 40.51 -10.12
N GLU A 124 -19.35 39.70 -10.72
CA GLU A 124 -19.52 38.24 -10.66
C GLU A 124 -19.27 37.73 -9.24
N ILE A 125 -20.03 36.72 -8.80
CA ILE A 125 -19.65 36.01 -7.57
C ILE A 125 -18.40 35.22 -7.91
N THR A 126 -17.37 35.29 -7.07
CA THR A 126 -16.16 34.47 -7.25
C THR A 126 -16.00 33.58 -6.03
N VAL A 127 -15.95 32.27 -6.23
CA VAL A 127 -15.57 31.33 -5.17
C VAL A 127 -14.12 30.93 -5.37
N THR A 128 -13.30 31.17 -4.36
CA THR A 128 -11.87 30.85 -4.39
C THR A 128 -11.56 29.55 -3.67
N ASP A 129 -12.45 29.10 -2.78
CA ASP A 129 -12.21 27.95 -1.91
C ASP A 129 -13.52 27.42 -1.30
N ILE A 130 -13.60 26.11 -1.11
CA ILE A 130 -14.70 25.39 -0.45
C ILE A 130 -14.09 24.42 0.58
N GLU A 131 -14.41 24.57 1.86
CA GLU A 131 -13.84 23.76 2.95
C GLU A 131 -14.94 23.05 3.78
N PRO A 132 -15.01 21.70 3.79
CA PRO A 132 -14.31 20.79 2.89
C PRO A 132 -14.89 20.82 1.47
N ASP A 133 -14.13 20.40 0.47
CA ASP A 133 -14.55 20.21 -0.93
C ASP A 133 -15.01 18.77 -1.21
N CYS A 134 -14.95 17.90 -0.21
CA CYS A 134 -15.41 16.53 -0.32
C CYS A 134 -15.88 15.97 1.03
N GLY A 135 -16.63 14.87 1.02
CA GLY A 135 -16.99 14.14 2.23
C GLY A 135 -18.28 13.34 2.12
N PRO A 136 -18.78 12.80 3.24
CA PRO A 136 -20.03 12.07 3.23
C PRO A 136 -21.21 13.02 3.00
N GLY A 137 -22.18 12.59 2.20
CA GLY A 137 -23.37 13.40 1.90
C GLY A 137 -24.43 13.44 3.00
N ASP A 138 -24.21 12.76 4.14
CA ASP A 138 -25.14 12.76 5.26
C ASP A 138 -25.01 14.01 6.16
N VAL A 139 -25.47 15.15 5.62
CA VAL A 139 -26.13 16.31 6.24
C VAL A 139 -25.59 16.95 7.55
N THR A 140 -24.53 16.45 8.18
CA THR A 140 -24.11 16.88 9.53
C THR A 140 -23.01 17.93 9.53
N GLY A 141 -22.23 18.00 8.44
CA GLY A 141 -21.14 18.96 8.27
C GLY A 141 -21.60 20.27 7.62
N ALA A 142 -21.05 21.39 8.09
CA ALA A 142 -21.20 22.68 7.43
C ALA A 142 -20.01 22.92 6.49
N PHE A 143 -20.31 23.35 5.26
CA PHE A 143 -19.36 23.68 4.21
C PHE A 143 -19.09 25.17 4.22
N ARG A 144 -17.82 25.58 4.09
CA ARG A 144 -17.43 26.99 4.13
C ARG A 144 -17.00 27.43 2.74
N LEU A 145 -17.58 28.52 2.28
CA LEU A 145 -17.21 29.20 1.06
C LEU A 145 -16.29 30.37 1.39
N ARG A 146 -15.19 30.51 0.65
CA ARG A 146 -14.43 31.77 0.59
C ARG A 146 -14.46 32.33 -0.81
N GLY A 147 -14.55 33.65 -0.90
CA GLY A 147 -14.73 34.28 -2.19
C GLY A 147 -14.94 35.78 -2.10
N SER A 148 -15.65 36.31 -3.09
CA SER A 148 -16.07 37.71 -3.13
C SER A 148 -17.45 37.83 -3.81
N GLY A 149 -18.10 38.97 -3.57
CA GLY A 149 -19.43 39.23 -4.12
C GLY A 149 -20.58 38.60 -3.33
N PHE A 150 -20.33 38.07 -2.14
CA PHE A 150 -21.38 37.52 -1.27
C PHE A 150 -22.17 38.65 -0.59
N ASP A 151 -23.49 38.51 -0.52
CA ASP A 151 -24.41 39.46 0.12
C ASP A 151 -25.55 38.72 0.83
N GLU A 152 -26.45 39.46 1.48
CA GLU A 152 -27.55 38.89 2.28
C GLU A 152 -28.58 38.09 1.45
N SER A 153 -28.54 38.21 0.12
CA SER A 153 -29.40 37.44 -0.80
C SER A 153 -28.72 36.21 -1.39
N LEU A 154 -27.54 35.83 -0.87
CA LEU A 154 -26.79 34.68 -1.35
C LEU A 154 -27.62 33.39 -1.24
N GLU A 155 -27.93 32.81 -2.38
CA GLU A 155 -28.49 31.47 -2.54
C GLU A 155 -27.38 30.54 -3.04
N VAL A 156 -27.28 29.36 -2.42
CA VAL A 156 -26.36 28.30 -2.82
C VAL A 156 -27.21 27.12 -3.29
N LEU A 157 -27.00 26.66 -4.51
CA LEU A 157 -27.60 25.46 -5.05
C LEU A 157 -26.54 24.38 -5.20
N VAL A 158 -26.88 23.16 -4.77
CA VAL A 158 -26.05 21.96 -4.80
C VAL A 158 -26.82 20.92 -5.59
N ALA A 159 -26.26 20.41 -6.70
CA ALA A 159 -26.98 19.59 -7.67
C ALA A 159 -28.28 20.26 -8.19
N GLY A 160 -28.28 21.60 -8.29
CA GLY A 160 -29.46 22.38 -8.66
C GLY A 160 -30.55 22.48 -7.59
N MET A 161 -30.34 21.93 -6.39
CA MET A 161 -31.25 22.02 -5.25
C MET A 161 -30.76 23.08 -4.25
N PRO A 162 -31.65 23.90 -3.65
CA PRO A 162 -31.23 24.86 -2.63
C PRO A 162 -30.57 24.17 -1.43
N ALA A 163 -29.44 24.72 -0.97
CA ALA A 163 -28.82 24.32 0.28
C ALA A 163 -29.82 24.40 1.44
N SER A 164 -29.74 23.46 2.39
CA SER A 164 -30.69 23.37 3.50
C SER A 164 -30.58 24.55 4.48
N GLU A 165 -29.38 25.14 4.57
CA GLU A 165 -29.09 26.34 5.33
C GLU A 165 -27.97 27.11 4.64
N VAL A 166 -28.06 28.44 4.61
CA VAL A 166 -26.98 29.34 4.19
C VAL A 166 -26.86 30.45 5.20
N THR A 167 -25.66 30.64 5.74
CA THR A 167 -25.32 31.71 6.68
C THR A 167 -24.20 32.54 6.10
N LEU A 168 -24.46 33.84 5.86
CA LEU A 168 -23.44 34.79 5.47
C LEU A 168 -22.64 35.23 6.71
N GLU A 169 -21.34 34.98 6.74
CA GLU A 169 -20.46 35.47 7.81
C GLU A 169 -19.84 36.83 7.46
N SER A 170 -19.55 37.07 6.18
CA SER A 170 -19.05 38.34 5.64
C SER A 170 -19.25 38.38 4.13
N ALA A 171 -18.92 39.52 3.48
CA ALA A 171 -18.92 39.64 2.02
C ALA A 171 -17.93 38.71 1.28
N THR A 172 -17.11 37.96 2.02
CA THR A 172 -16.10 37.02 1.50
C THR A 172 -16.19 35.62 2.12
N ARG A 173 -17.12 35.40 3.05
CA ARG A 173 -17.30 34.11 3.73
C ARG A 173 -18.77 33.78 3.92
N ALA A 174 -19.15 32.56 3.54
CA ALA A 174 -20.45 32.00 3.80
C ALA A 174 -20.31 30.56 4.26
N VAL A 175 -21.29 30.08 5.01
CA VAL A 175 -21.40 28.70 5.44
C VAL A 175 -22.70 28.14 4.91
N PHE A 176 -22.68 26.95 4.34
CA PHE A 176 -23.89 26.28 3.89
C PHE A 176 -23.94 24.82 4.36
N ARG A 177 -25.14 24.23 4.31
CA ARG A 177 -25.34 22.80 4.55
C ARG A 177 -25.95 22.15 3.31
N LEU A 178 -25.53 20.91 3.06
CA LEU A 178 -26.01 20.15 1.92
C LEU A 178 -27.54 19.95 2.01
N PRO A 179 -28.25 19.96 0.87
CA PRO A 179 -29.58 19.38 0.80
C PRO A 179 -29.51 17.86 1.00
N GLU A 180 -30.66 17.21 1.17
CA GLU A 180 -30.74 15.76 1.04
C GLU A 180 -30.41 15.39 -0.41
N LEU A 181 -29.43 14.50 -0.58
CA LEU A 181 -28.92 14.08 -1.88
C LEU A 181 -29.02 12.57 -1.98
N ASP A 182 -29.69 12.12 -3.03
CA ASP A 182 -29.68 10.72 -3.45
C ASP A 182 -28.55 10.49 -4.48
N ASP A 183 -28.32 9.20 -4.80
CA ASP A 183 -27.37 8.74 -5.82
C ASP A 183 -25.92 9.23 -5.59
N LEU A 184 -25.42 9.04 -4.36
CA LEU A 184 -23.99 9.12 -4.03
C LEU A 184 -23.35 7.75 -4.19
N PRO A 185 -22.03 7.62 -4.37
CA PRO A 185 -21.03 8.67 -4.55
C PRO A 185 -21.07 9.35 -5.93
N ARG A 186 -20.78 10.66 -5.99
CA ARG A 186 -20.60 11.42 -7.25
C ARG A 186 -19.99 12.81 -7.04
N PHE A 187 -19.49 13.37 -8.13
CA PHE A 187 -19.30 14.81 -8.25
C PHE A 187 -20.63 15.56 -8.32
N VAL A 188 -20.66 16.72 -7.69
CA VAL A 188 -21.83 17.58 -7.61
C VAL A 188 -21.48 19.00 -8.01
N ASP A 189 -22.19 19.47 -9.03
CA ASP A 189 -22.14 20.87 -9.45
C ASP A 189 -22.77 21.77 -8.39
N MET A 190 -22.16 22.94 -8.22
CA MET A 190 -22.70 24.02 -7.38
C MET A 190 -22.97 25.26 -8.21
N SER A 191 -24.01 26.00 -7.86
CA SER A 191 -24.22 27.36 -8.35
C SER A 191 -24.54 28.31 -7.21
N LEU A 192 -24.04 29.53 -7.30
CA LEU A 192 -24.31 30.60 -6.35
C LEU A 192 -25.06 31.71 -7.07
N ARG A 193 -26.03 32.31 -6.38
CA ARG A 193 -26.79 33.45 -6.88
C ARG A 193 -26.86 34.53 -5.82
N GLY A 194 -26.66 35.79 -6.20
CA GLY A 194 -26.73 36.94 -5.30
C GLY A 194 -27.63 38.03 -5.86
N SER A 195 -27.56 39.21 -5.26
CA SER A 195 -28.33 40.37 -5.74
C SER A 195 -27.88 40.78 -7.15
N ASP A 196 -28.69 41.61 -7.83
CA ASP A 196 -28.32 42.19 -9.14
C ASP A 196 -27.94 41.17 -10.25
N ALA A 197 -28.50 39.96 -10.19
CA ALA A 197 -28.22 38.86 -11.13
C ALA A 197 -26.75 38.37 -11.13
N ARG A 198 -26.03 38.59 -10.04
CA ARG A 198 -24.68 38.03 -9.86
C ARG A 198 -24.80 36.52 -9.64
N SER A 199 -23.93 35.75 -10.27
CA SER A 199 -23.92 34.30 -10.13
C SER A 199 -22.51 33.74 -10.29
N ALA A 200 -22.34 32.49 -9.86
CA ALA A 200 -21.18 31.67 -10.14
C ALA A 200 -21.65 30.24 -10.42
N GLU A 201 -21.07 29.58 -11.42
CA GLU A 201 -21.27 28.17 -11.71
C GLU A 201 -19.96 27.45 -11.43
N LEU A 202 -20.03 26.37 -10.66
CA LEU A 202 -18.89 25.60 -10.17
C LEU A 202 -19.14 24.12 -10.53
N PRO A 203 -18.73 23.68 -11.73
CA PRO A 203 -18.85 22.28 -12.11
C PRO A 203 -17.90 21.41 -11.28
N ASP A 204 -18.32 20.20 -10.94
CA ASP A 204 -17.57 19.25 -10.10
C ASP A 204 -17.07 19.86 -8.76
N ALA A 205 -17.82 20.80 -8.21
CA ALA A 205 -17.38 21.60 -7.05
C ALA A 205 -17.18 20.76 -5.78
N LEU A 206 -17.96 19.69 -5.62
CA LEU A 206 -17.89 18.79 -4.48
C LEU A 206 -17.81 17.35 -4.95
N TYR A 207 -17.04 16.53 -4.24
CA TYR A 207 -17.17 15.07 -4.30
C TYR A 207 -17.83 14.55 -3.04
N LEU A 208 -19.02 13.99 -3.21
CA LEU A 208 -19.81 13.50 -2.10
C LEU A 208 -19.92 11.99 -2.19
N HIS A 209 -19.62 11.30 -1.09
CA HIS A 209 -19.71 9.84 -1.00
C HIS A 209 -20.70 9.41 0.07
N ARG A 210 -21.03 8.12 0.10
CA ARG A 210 -21.86 7.57 1.19
C ARG A 210 -21.02 7.46 2.48
N PRO A 211 -21.61 7.59 3.67
CA PRO A 211 -20.88 7.41 4.92
C PRO A 211 -20.27 6.01 4.98
N LEU A 212 -18.94 5.94 5.03
CA LEU A 212 -18.25 4.65 5.14
C LEU A 212 -18.33 4.18 6.60
N ARG A 213 -19.23 3.25 6.87
CA ARG A 213 -19.45 2.66 8.19
C ARG A 213 -18.76 1.32 8.27
N HIS A 214 -18.04 1.09 9.36
CA HIS A 214 -17.30 -0.16 9.55
C HIS A 214 -17.44 -0.66 10.98
N ASP A 215 -17.67 -1.95 11.12
CA ASP A 215 -17.54 -2.67 12.37
C ASP A 215 -16.17 -3.33 12.44
N VAL A 216 -15.39 -2.96 13.46
CA VAL A 216 -13.99 -3.38 13.58
C VAL A 216 -13.86 -4.47 14.64
N PHE A 217 -13.35 -5.63 14.22
CA PHE A 217 -13.15 -6.81 15.04
C PHE A 217 -11.67 -7.18 15.10
N THR A 218 -11.21 -7.61 16.27
CA THR A 218 -9.87 -8.19 16.44
C THR A 218 -9.99 -9.66 16.79
N ARG A 219 -9.13 -10.48 16.17
CA ARG A 219 -9.05 -11.91 16.42
C ARG A 219 -7.61 -12.28 16.70
N THR A 220 -7.42 -13.17 17.66
CA THR A 220 -6.12 -13.79 17.93
C THR A 220 -6.19 -15.26 17.55
N ALA A 221 -5.08 -15.76 17.03
CA ALA A 221 -4.93 -17.16 16.70
C ALA A 221 -3.53 -17.65 17.08
N ALA A 222 -3.38 -18.96 17.26
CA ALA A 222 -2.07 -19.54 17.49
C ALA A 222 -1.24 -19.52 16.20
N GLY A 223 0.07 -19.36 16.37
CA GLY A 223 1.07 -19.30 15.29
C GLY A 223 1.53 -17.88 14.98
N GLU A 224 2.67 -17.78 14.29
CA GLU A 224 3.18 -16.55 13.69
C GLU A 224 2.63 -16.44 12.26
N HIS A 225 1.90 -15.37 11.97
CA HIS A 225 1.34 -15.10 10.65
C HIS A 225 2.40 -14.41 9.78
N ARG A 226 2.60 -14.89 8.55
CA ARG A 226 3.67 -14.41 7.66
C ARG A 226 3.16 -13.80 6.36
N ALA A 227 2.15 -14.40 5.75
CA ALA A 227 1.58 -13.94 4.49
C ALA A 227 0.08 -14.26 4.42
N LEU A 228 -0.63 -13.53 3.55
CA LEU A 228 -2.05 -13.72 3.27
C LEU A 228 -2.26 -13.91 1.77
N ALA A 229 -3.27 -14.69 1.41
CA ALA A 229 -3.84 -14.74 0.07
C ALA A 229 -5.37 -14.68 0.18
N VAL A 230 -6.00 -14.18 -0.88
CA VAL A 230 -7.46 -14.11 -1.02
C VAL A 230 -7.86 -14.78 -2.31
N GLY A 231 -8.93 -15.58 -2.27
CA GLY A 231 -9.49 -16.26 -3.43
C GLY A 231 -10.81 -16.94 -3.09
N ASP A 232 -11.58 -17.33 -4.09
CA ASP A 232 -12.81 -18.13 -3.93
C ASP A 232 -12.46 -19.63 -3.79
N LEU A 233 -12.03 -20.03 -2.60
CA LEU A 233 -11.51 -21.38 -2.32
C LEU A 233 -12.60 -22.46 -2.20
N ASP A 234 -13.88 -22.05 -2.17
CA ASP A 234 -15.03 -22.96 -2.03
C ASP A 234 -16.07 -22.83 -3.15
N GLY A 235 -15.78 -22.04 -4.19
CA GLY A 235 -16.65 -21.85 -5.35
C GLY A 235 -17.95 -21.11 -5.03
N SER A 236 -18.03 -20.44 -3.87
CA SER A 236 -19.26 -19.78 -3.43
C SER A 236 -19.46 -18.39 -4.04
N GLY A 237 -18.46 -17.87 -4.74
CA GLY A 237 -18.39 -16.50 -5.23
C GLY A 237 -18.04 -15.48 -4.14
N ARG A 238 -17.78 -15.91 -2.90
CA ARG A 238 -17.31 -15.06 -1.81
C ARG A 238 -15.84 -15.30 -1.54
N ALA A 239 -15.09 -14.22 -1.37
CA ALA A 239 -13.68 -14.30 -1.05
C ALA A 239 -13.44 -15.05 0.27
N SER A 240 -12.50 -16.00 0.25
CA SER A 240 -11.92 -16.63 1.42
C SER A 240 -10.53 -16.07 1.69
N ILE A 241 -10.09 -16.13 2.96
CA ILE A 241 -8.77 -15.65 3.37
C ILE A 241 -7.91 -16.84 3.79
N ALA A 242 -6.75 -17.00 3.16
CA ALA A 242 -5.75 -17.98 3.53
C ALA A 242 -4.56 -17.30 4.20
N VAL A 243 -4.17 -17.79 5.38
CA VAL A 243 -3.06 -17.25 6.18
C VAL A 243 -1.94 -18.27 6.26
N ALA A 244 -0.76 -17.92 5.75
CA ALA A 244 0.46 -18.69 5.96
C ALA A 244 0.99 -18.46 7.38
N THR A 245 1.25 -19.55 8.10
CA THR A 245 1.74 -19.52 9.47
C THR A 245 2.95 -20.44 9.68
N ASP A 246 3.64 -20.27 10.80
CA ASP A 246 4.67 -21.22 11.25
C ASP A 246 4.11 -22.64 11.54
N GLN A 247 2.80 -22.78 11.71
CA GLN A 247 2.12 -24.06 11.98
C GLN A 247 1.40 -24.65 10.76
N GLY A 248 1.45 -24.01 9.59
CA GLY A 248 0.71 -24.43 8.39
C GLY A 248 -0.16 -23.32 7.83
N VAL A 249 -1.31 -23.66 7.24
CA VAL A 249 -2.23 -22.68 6.64
C VAL A 249 -3.54 -22.62 7.41
N ARG A 250 -4.01 -21.41 7.68
CA ARG A 250 -5.32 -21.18 8.28
C ARG A 250 -6.25 -20.58 7.25
N ILE A 251 -7.46 -21.11 7.12
CA ILE A 251 -8.47 -20.59 6.22
C ILE A 251 -9.58 -19.92 7.05
N LEU A 252 -9.99 -18.73 6.64
CA LEU A 252 -11.18 -18.05 7.12
C LEU A 252 -12.19 -17.97 5.98
N ARG A 253 -13.35 -18.58 6.19
CA ARG A 253 -14.45 -18.63 5.21
C ARG A 253 -15.64 -17.84 5.69
N GLY A 254 -16.30 -17.18 4.73
CA GLY A 254 -17.60 -16.56 4.88
C GLY A 254 -17.69 -15.71 6.16
N LEU A 255 -17.19 -14.48 6.08
CA LEU A 255 -17.31 -13.57 7.20
C LEU A 255 -18.79 -13.23 7.41
N ALA A 256 -19.31 -13.56 8.58
CA ALA A 256 -20.64 -13.13 8.98
C ALA A 256 -20.60 -11.63 9.36
N PRO A 257 -21.74 -10.90 9.29
CA PRO A 257 -21.81 -9.48 9.64
C PRO A 257 -21.34 -9.13 11.07
N ASP A 258 -21.25 -10.09 11.98
CA ASP A 258 -20.71 -9.92 13.33
C ASP A 258 -19.19 -10.18 13.42
N GLY A 259 -18.50 -10.27 12.28
CA GLY A 259 -17.08 -10.56 12.18
C GLY A 259 -16.70 -11.97 12.59
N SER A 260 -17.67 -12.86 12.80
CA SER A 260 -17.40 -14.29 12.97
C SER A 260 -17.13 -14.93 11.61
N ALA A 261 -16.20 -15.87 11.56
CA ALA A 261 -15.96 -16.69 10.39
C ALA A 261 -15.94 -18.15 10.82
N ALA A 262 -16.29 -19.06 9.91
CA ALA A 262 -15.77 -20.40 10.02
C ALA A 262 -14.25 -20.29 9.81
N SER A 263 -13.46 -20.51 10.86
CA SER A 263 -12.00 -20.53 10.78
C SER A 263 -11.49 -21.90 11.17
N GLU A 264 -10.79 -22.55 10.26
CA GLU A 264 -10.16 -23.85 10.51
C GLU A 264 -8.64 -23.72 10.30
N LEU A 265 -7.86 -24.30 11.22
CA LEU A 265 -6.45 -24.52 10.96
C LEU A 265 -6.36 -25.78 10.11
N LEU A 266 -5.95 -25.63 8.86
CA LEU A 266 -5.67 -26.78 8.02
C LEU A 266 -4.23 -27.21 8.31
N GLU A 267 -4.09 -28.34 8.98
CA GLU A 267 -2.80 -28.98 9.22
C GLU A 267 -2.25 -29.49 7.88
N THR A 268 -1.51 -28.62 7.20
CA THR A 268 -0.79 -28.95 5.97
C THR A 268 0.45 -29.79 6.29
N THR A 269 1.00 -30.51 5.31
CA THR A 269 2.35 -31.12 5.44
C THR A 269 3.46 -30.07 5.58
N CYS A 270 3.13 -28.80 5.37
CA CYS A 270 3.98 -27.62 5.48
C CYS A 270 4.13 -27.11 6.92
N ALA A 271 5.06 -27.68 7.68
CA ALA A 271 5.51 -27.05 8.93
C ALA A 271 6.39 -25.83 8.57
N ASN A 272 5.91 -24.61 8.81
CA ASN A 272 6.47 -23.32 8.36
C ASN A 272 6.13 -22.90 6.92
N ALA A 273 4.90 -22.44 6.70
CA ALA A 273 4.55 -21.70 5.49
C ALA A 273 5.19 -20.31 5.54
N TYR A 274 5.91 -19.91 4.48
CA TYR A 274 6.57 -18.60 4.37
C TYR A 274 5.81 -17.63 3.48
N SER A 275 5.23 -18.16 2.41
CA SER A 275 4.51 -17.43 1.38
C SER A 275 3.32 -18.25 0.92
N ILE A 276 2.32 -17.57 0.38
CA ILE A 276 1.09 -18.17 -0.12
C ILE A 276 0.56 -17.32 -1.27
N ALA A 277 0.04 -17.97 -2.31
CA ALA A 277 -0.68 -17.35 -3.41
C ALA A 277 -1.96 -18.14 -3.69
N ALA A 278 -3.00 -17.46 -4.17
CA ALA A 278 -4.27 -18.07 -4.56
C ALA A 278 -4.54 -17.86 -6.05
N GLY A 279 -5.20 -18.82 -6.69
CA GLY A 279 -5.65 -18.75 -8.08
C GLY A 279 -6.05 -20.13 -8.59
N ASP A 280 -6.95 -20.18 -9.56
CA ASP A 280 -7.41 -21.39 -10.24
C ASP A 280 -6.26 -22.07 -11.04
N LEU A 281 -5.66 -23.12 -10.47
CA LEU A 281 -4.49 -23.81 -11.06
C LEU A 281 -4.89 -24.97 -11.96
N ASP A 282 -6.11 -25.51 -11.83
CA ASP A 282 -6.60 -26.66 -12.60
C ASP A 282 -7.75 -26.33 -13.59
N GLY A 283 -8.19 -25.07 -13.62
CA GLY A 283 -9.16 -24.53 -14.56
C GLY A 283 -10.60 -24.92 -14.22
N ASP A 284 -10.89 -25.31 -12.98
CA ASP A 284 -12.24 -25.71 -12.55
C ASP A 284 -13.12 -24.52 -12.13
N GLY A 285 -12.55 -23.31 -12.05
CA GLY A 285 -13.23 -22.08 -11.67
C GLY A 285 -13.26 -21.83 -10.16
N ILE A 286 -12.57 -22.64 -9.37
CA ILE A 286 -12.38 -22.47 -7.92
C ILE A 286 -10.91 -22.15 -7.67
N ASP A 287 -10.62 -21.15 -6.83
CA ASP A 287 -9.23 -20.79 -6.57
C ASP A 287 -8.54 -21.87 -5.72
N ASP A 288 -7.32 -22.23 -6.11
CA ASP A 288 -6.42 -23.09 -5.37
C ASP A 288 -5.40 -22.28 -4.57
N LEU A 289 -4.57 -22.97 -3.77
CA LEU A 289 -3.48 -22.35 -3.03
C LEU A 289 -2.13 -22.96 -3.39
N VAL A 290 -1.12 -22.12 -3.60
CA VAL A 290 0.29 -22.52 -3.65
C VAL A 290 1.01 -21.98 -2.42
N ILE A 291 1.67 -22.86 -1.67
CA ILE A 291 2.32 -22.53 -0.39
C ILE A 291 3.82 -22.76 -0.49
N GLY A 292 4.60 -21.76 -0.08
CA GLY A 292 6.05 -21.86 0.05
C GLY A 292 6.45 -22.51 1.38
N CYS A 293 6.89 -23.76 1.32
CA CYS A 293 7.19 -24.63 2.47
C CYS A 293 8.68 -24.85 2.63
N GLY A 294 9.41 -23.77 2.89
CA GLY A 294 10.86 -23.81 2.90
C GLY A 294 11.41 -24.03 1.48
N THR A 295 11.84 -25.27 1.18
CA THR A 295 12.43 -25.64 -0.13
C THR A 295 11.47 -26.37 -1.06
N THR A 296 10.22 -26.56 -0.63
CA THR A 296 9.16 -27.20 -1.42
C THR A 296 7.99 -26.25 -1.62
N LEU A 297 7.23 -26.47 -2.68
CA LEU A 297 5.88 -25.94 -2.85
C LEU A 297 4.88 -27.02 -2.45
N GLN A 298 3.84 -26.62 -1.74
CA GLN A 298 2.65 -27.44 -1.53
C GLN A 298 1.46 -26.78 -2.20
N VAL A 299 0.77 -27.52 -3.05
CA VAL A 299 -0.54 -27.10 -3.57
C VAL A 299 -1.66 -27.61 -2.66
N LEU A 300 -2.68 -26.80 -2.45
CA LEU A 300 -3.96 -27.23 -1.91
C LEU A 300 -5.05 -26.91 -2.93
N TRP A 301 -5.85 -27.91 -3.26
CA TRP A 301 -6.92 -27.83 -4.26
C TRP A 301 -8.18 -27.24 -3.65
N GLY A 302 -8.69 -26.14 -4.20
CA GLY A 302 -10.01 -25.60 -3.92
C GLY A 302 -11.09 -26.66 -4.16
N ARG A 303 -12.16 -26.60 -3.37
CA ARG A 303 -13.26 -27.56 -3.47
C ARG A 303 -14.59 -26.90 -3.21
N GLU A 304 -15.54 -27.15 -4.11
CA GLU A 304 -16.92 -26.69 -3.98
C GLU A 304 -17.48 -27.06 -2.60
N ASP A 305 -17.87 -26.05 -1.82
CA ASP A 305 -18.44 -26.19 -0.48
C ASP A 305 -17.60 -27.02 0.53
N ALA A 306 -16.29 -27.20 0.31
CA ALA A 306 -15.42 -28.06 1.14
C ALA A 306 -14.02 -27.48 1.34
N ASP A 307 -13.30 -27.90 2.39
CA ASP A 307 -11.94 -27.38 2.67
C ASP A 307 -10.94 -27.74 1.56
N PRO A 308 -9.90 -26.91 1.35
CA PRO A 308 -8.92 -27.21 0.33
C PRO A 308 -8.24 -28.54 0.61
N GLU A 309 -8.16 -29.40 -0.40
CA GLU A 309 -7.59 -30.74 -0.26
C GLU A 309 -6.08 -30.73 -0.55
N PRO A 310 -5.27 -31.53 0.17
CA PRO A 310 -3.84 -31.62 -0.12
C PRO A 310 -3.55 -32.09 -1.55
N GLY A 311 -2.86 -31.24 -2.31
CA GLY A 311 -2.35 -31.52 -3.64
C GLY A 311 -0.88 -31.96 -3.65
N PRO A 312 -0.22 -31.84 -4.82
CA PRO A 312 1.20 -32.16 -4.97
C PRO A 312 2.10 -31.36 -4.01
N VAL A 313 3.15 -32.03 -3.52
CA VAL A 313 4.29 -31.39 -2.85
C VAL A 313 5.51 -31.58 -3.74
N THR A 314 6.07 -30.48 -4.25
CA THR A 314 7.17 -30.51 -5.21
C THR A 314 8.36 -29.70 -4.71
N PRO A 315 9.61 -30.15 -4.94
CA PRO A 315 10.78 -29.34 -4.63
C PRO A 315 10.86 -28.13 -5.57
N ILE A 316 11.22 -26.96 -5.01
CA ILE A 316 11.55 -25.79 -5.82
C ILE A 316 12.91 -26.06 -6.48
N THR A 317 12.87 -26.62 -7.68
CA THR A 317 14.08 -27.07 -8.38
C THR A 317 14.42 -26.06 -9.46
N ALA A 318 15.31 -25.12 -9.16
CA ALA A 318 15.87 -24.22 -10.16
C ALA A 318 17.38 -24.00 -9.92
N PRO A 319 18.18 -23.83 -10.99
CA PRO A 319 19.58 -23.44 -10.84
C PRO A 319 19.68 -22.18 -9.98
N ASP A 320 20.58 -22.18 -8.99
CA ASP A 320 20.86 -21.04 -8.10
C ASP A 320 19.69 -20.56 -7.22
N PHE A 321 18.58 -21.30 -7.13
CA PHE A 321 17.54 -21.03 -6.13
C PHE A 321 18.07 -21.39 -4.74
N GLN A 322 18.29 -20.38 -3.90
CA GLN A 322 18.83 -20.55 -2.56
C GLN A 322 17.84 -20.07 -1.49
N GLY A 323 17.68 -20.87 -0.45
CA GLY A 323 16.84 -20.54 0.71
C GLY A 323 15.37 -20.89 0.50
N VAL A 324 14.50 -20.03 1.01
CA VAL A 324 13.04 -20.23 1.00
C VAL A 324 12.37 -19.23 0.06
N ALA A 325 11.21 -19.61 -0.50
CA ALA A 325 10.37 -18.68 -1.24
C ALA A 325 9.66 -17.72 -0.27
N VAL A 326 10.04 -16.45 -0.29
CA VAL A 326 9.47 -15.40 0.58
C VAL A 326 8.29 -14.67 -0.06
N ALA A 327 8.15 -14.77 -1.38
CA ALA A 327 6.96 -14.34 -2.12
C ALA A 327 6.69 -15.30 -3.29
N LEU A 328 5.42 -15.48 -3.61
CA LEU A 328 4.91 -16.27 -4.73
C LEU A 328 3.88 -15.42 -5.46
N HIS A 329 3.95 -15.40 -6.79
CA HIS A 329 2.97 -14.72 -7.64
C HIS A 329 2.50 -15.68 -8.73
N LEU A 330 1.20 -15.69 -9.00
CA LEU A 330 0.59 -16.51 -10.05
C LEU A 330 0.11 -15.60 -11.19
N ALA A 331 0.43 -15.97 -12.42
CA ALA A 331 -0.06 -15.30 -13.63
C ALA A 331 0.17 -16.20 -14.84
N ASP A 332 -0.63 -16.07 -15.89
CA ASP A 332 -0.30 -16.66 -17.20
C ASP A 332 0.85 -15.86 -17.84
N LEU A 333 2.09 -16.33 -17.65
CA LEU A 333 3.29 -15.65 -18.13
C LEU A 333 3.54 -15.92 -19.62
N ASN A 334 2.99 -17.01 -20.16
CA ASN A 334 3.34 -17.49 -21.49
C ASN A 334 2.18 -17.40 -22.50
N GLY A 335 0.96 -17.10 -22.04
CA GLY A 335 -0.24 -16.91 -22.84
C GLY A 335 -0.97 -18.21 -23.19
N ASN A 336 -0.76 -19.31 -22.44
CA ASN A 336 -1.42 -20.59 -22.70
C ASN A 336 -2.71 -20.80 -21.90
N GLY A 337 -3.04 -19.89 -20.98
CA GLY A 337 -4.20 -19.96 -20.11
C GLY A 337 -3.98 -20.74 -18.81
N ASP A 338 -2.81 -21.35 -18.59
CA ASP A 338 -2.47 -21.98 -17.31
C ASP A 338 -1.72 -20.97 -16.43
N LEU A 339 -2.00 -20.96 -15.12
CA LEU A 339 -1.26 -20.11 -14.19
C LEU A 339 0.18 -20.64 -14.02
N ASP A 340 1.14 -19.80 -14.38
CA ASP A 340 2.56 -19.98 -14.11
C ASP A 340 2.94 -19.36 -12.76
N LEU A 341 4.13 -19.68 -12.25
CA LEU A 341 4.62 -19.21 -10.95
C LEU A 341 5.87 -18.33 -11.09
N VAL A 342 5.86 -17.19 -10.41
CA VAL A 342 7.06 -16.40 -10.09
C VAL A 342 7.38 -16.54 -8.60
N ALA A 343 8.56 -17.05 -8.27
CA ALA A 343 9.01 -17.23 -6.89
C ALA A 343 10.20 -16.31 -6.55
N GLN A 344 10.08 -15.62 -5.42
CA GLN A 344 11.14 -14.79 -4.84
C GLN A 344 11.94 -15.58 -3.79
N PRO A 345 13.22 -15.88 -4.05
CA PRO A 345 14.10 -16.45 -3.03
C PRO A 345 14.51 -15.40 -1.99
N GLN A 346 14.66 -15.80 -0.73
CA GLN A 346 15.06 -14.93 0.38
C GLN A 346 16.37 -14.16 0.15
N PHE A 347 17.36 -14.78 -0.51
CA PHE A 347 18.70 -14.23 -0.69
C PHE A 347 19.18 -14.24 -2.15
N GLY A 348 18.26 -14.27 -3.11
CA GLY A 348 18.61 -14.31 -4.53
C GLY A 348 18.85 -12.93 -5.14
N THR A 349 19.43 -12.96 -6.34
CA THR A 349 19.64 -11.76 -7.19
C THR A 349 18.72 -11.76 -8.40
N ALA A 350 17.71 -12.63 -8.39
CA ALA A 350 16.78 -12.84 -9.47
C ALA A 350 15.47 -13.42 -8.91
N LEU A 351 14.39 -13.19 -9.65
CA LEU A 351 13.14 -13.93 -9.48
C LEU A 351 13.18 -15.17 -10.37
N HIS A 352 12.59 -16.27 -9.92
CA HIS A 352 12.55 -17.53 -10.67
C HIS A 352 11.16 -17.74 -11.25
N THR A 353 11.11 -18.12 -12.52
CA THR A 353 9.87 -18.39 -13.24
C THR A 353 9.72 -19.90 -13.46
N PHE A 354 8.51 -20.40 -13.25
CA PHE A 354 8.16 -21.79 -13.40
C PHE A 354 6.89 -21.93 -14.24
N ALA A 355 6.93 -22.80 -15.23
CA ALA A 355 5.78 -23.18 -16.03
C ALA A 355 4.77 -23.95 -15.18
N GLY A 356 3.52 -23.48 -15.17
CA GLY A 356 2.38 -24.23 -14.68
C GLY A 356 2.03 -25.37 -15.62
N SER A 357 1.43 -26.42 -15.07
CA SER A 357 1.02 -27.61 -15.84
C SER A 357 -0.49 -27.74 -16.01
N GLY A 358 -1.27 -26.86 -15.37
CA GLY A 358 -2.72 -27.08 -15.18
C GLY A 358 -3.05 -28.19 -14.16
N GLU A 359 -2.04 -28.82 -13.56
CA GLU A 359 -2.20 -29.99 -12.68
C GLU A 359 -1.44 -29.77 -11.35
N GLY A 360 -1.14 -28.50 -11.02
CA GLY A 360 -0.55 -28.12 -9.73
C GLY A 360 0.93 -28.47 -9.59
N THR A 361 1.60 -28.72 -10.70
CA THR A 361 3.06 -28.88 -10.74
C THR A 361 3.71 -27.75 -11.51
N PHE A 362 4.91 -27.35 -11.06
CA PHE A 362 5.66 -26.21 -11.59
C PHE A 362 7.05 -26.65 -12.05
N SER A 363 7.41 -26.33 -13.29
CA SER A 363 8.71 -26.68 -13.89
C SER A 363 9.55 -25.43 -14.17
N PRO A 364 10.84 -25.39 -13.79
CA PRO A 364 11.67 -24.20 -13.99
C PRO A 364 11.82 -23.87 -15.48
N VAL A 365 11.63 -22.60 -15.84
CA VAL A 365 11.74 -22.14 -17.23
C VAL A 365 12.69 -20.97 -17.42
N GLY A 366 12.98 -20.22 -16.36
CA GLY A 366 13.92 -19.11 -16.45
C GLY A 366 14.04 -18.31 -15.17
N THR A 367 14.82 -17.24 -15.25
CA THR A 367 14.98 -16.25 -14.20
C THR A 367 14.85 -14.84 -14.78
N ILE A 368 14.41 -13.92 -13.93
CA ILE A 368 14.35 -12.49 -14.23
C ILE A 368 15.47 -11.84 -13.43
N PRO A 369 16.53 -11.33 -14.08
CA PRO A 369 17.68 -10.77 -13.39
C PRO A 369 17.32 -9.41 -12.81
N THR A 370 16.81 -9.42 -11.57
CA THR A 370 16.42 -8.20 -10.86
C THR A 370 17.63 -7.50 -10.22
N GLY A 371 18.70 -8.22 -9.94
CA GLY A 371 19.79 -7.77 -9.08
C GLY A 371 19.50 -8.04 -7.61
N ALA A 372 20.47 -7.74 -6.73
CA ALA A 372 20.34 -7.96 -5.30
C ALA A 372 19.55 -6.83 -4.61
N GLY A 373 18.93 -7.14 -3.47
CA GLY A 373 18.40 -6.12 -2.55
C GLY A 373 17.07 -5.49 -2.98
N PHE A 374 16.17 -6.28 -3.57
CA PHE A 374 14.78 -5.89 -3.77
C PHE A 374 13.90 -6.40 -2.62
N ASP A 375 12.90 -5.61 -2.25
CA ASP A 375 12.10 -5.80 -1.04
C ASP A 375 10.65 -6.15 -1.35
N ALA A 376 10.16 -5.71 -2.51
CA ALA A 376 8.81 -5.95 -2.97
C ALA A 376 8.81 -6.38 -4.44
N SER A 377 7.85 -7.24 -4.80
CA SER A 377 7.59 -7.65 -6.17
C SER A 377 6.08 -7.81 -6.40
N ALA A 378 5.61 -7.57 -7.62
CA ALA A 378 4.24 -7.82 -8.04
C ALA A 378 4.22 -8.23 -9.52
N VAL A 379 3.30 -9.12 -9.89
CA VAL A 379 3.12 -9.60 -11.27
C VAL A 379 1.69 -9.31 -11.73
N GLY A 380 1.54 -8.82 -12.96
CA GLY A 380 0.27 -8.45 -13.56
C GLY A 380 0.48 -7.58 -14.79
N ASP A 381 -0.55 -7.32 -15.58
CA ASP A 381 -0.46 -6.54 -16.84
C ASP A 381 -0.24 -5.04 -16.61
N ALA A 382 0.84 -4.64 -15.93
CA ALA A 382 1.12 -3.27 -15.52
C ALA A 382 1.14 -2.23 -16.66
N THR A 383 1.39 -2.66 -17.90
CA THR A 383 1.45 -1.82 -19.11
C THR A 383 0.13 -1.78 -19.89
N GLY A 384 -0.86 -2.60 -19.53
CA GLY A 384 -2.16 -2.67 -20.22
C GLY A 384 -2.07 -3.28 -21.62
N ASN A 385 -1.08 -4.14 -21.86
CA ASN A 385 -0.82 -4.75 -23.16
C ASN A 385 -1.40 -6.18 -23.29
N GLY A 386 -2.06 -6.66 -22.24
CA GLY A 386 -2.64 -7.99 -22.13
C GLY A 386 -1.64 -9.10 -21.78
N ARG A 387 -0.42 -8.77 -21.35
CA ARG A 387 0.60 -9.75 -20.93
C ARG A 387 1.05 -9.45 -19.51
N ALA A 388 1.43 -10.50 -18.77
CA ALA A 388 1.94 -10.34 -17.43
C ALA A 388 3.29 -9.59 -17.46
N ASP A 389 3.33 -8.44 -16.78
CA ASP A 389 4.53 -7.69 -16.49
C ASP A 389 4.99 -7.96 -15.05
N LEU A 390 6.22 -7.58 -14.72
CA LEU A 390 6.76 -7.66 -13.37
C LEU A 390 7.18 -6.27 -12.88
N VAL A 391 6.75 -5.90 -11.68
CA VAL A 391 7.20 -4.69 -10.99
C VAL A 391 8.02 -5.08 -9.77
N VAL A 392 9.21 -4.50 -9.61
CA VAL A 392 10.14 -4.79 -8.52
C VAL A 392 10.55 -3.49 -7.82
N GLY A 393 10.43 -3.47 -6.49
CA GLY A 393 10.78 -2.33 -5.66
C GLY A 393 12.08 -2.57 -4.90
N PHE A 394 12.96 -1.57 -4.92
CA PHE A 394 14.24 -1.61 -4.23
C PHE A 394 14.28 -0.55 -3.14
N PHE A 395 14.43 -0.99 -1.89
CA PHE A 395 14.48 -0.09 -0.75
C PHE A 395 15.73 0.79 -0.78
N ASP A 396 16.91 0.16 -0.84
CA ASP A 396 18.20 0.86 -0.73
C ASP A 396 18.56 1.68 -1.98
N LEU A 397 18.09 1.25 -3.16
CA LEU A 397 18.30 1.97 -4.43
C LEU A 397 17.28 3.08 -4.65
N ALA A 398 16.21 3.12 -3.84
CA ALA A 398 15.11 4.08 -3.97
C ALA A 398 14.45 4.09 -5.37
N GLU A 399 14.37 2.92 -6.01
CA GLU A 399 13.86 2.77 -7.37
C GLU A 399 12.82 1.66 -7.46
N VAL A 400 11.97 1.79 -8.48
CA VAL A 400 11.10 0.72 -8.97
C VAL A 400 11.54 0.39 -10.38
N ARG A 401 11.57 -0.90 -10.69
CA ARG A 401 11.82 -1.40 -12.04
C ARG A 401 10.60 -2.14 -12.53
N LEU A 402 10.10 -1.73 -13.70
CA LEU A 402 9.07 -2.44 -14.45
C LEU A 402 9.77 -3.27 -15.53
N TYR A 403 9.50 -4.57 -15.57
CA TYR A 403 9.93 -5.50 -16.60
C TYR A 403 8.72 -5.85 -17.47
N PRO A 404 8.56 -5.23 -18.64
CA PRO A 404 7.46 -5.57 -19.53
C PRO A 404 7.55 -7.02 -20.01
N GLY A 405 6.40 -7.70 -20.01
CA GLY A 405 6.23 -9.06 -20.46
C GLY A 405 6.34 -9.19 -21.98
N GLY A 406 7.20 -10.10 -22.41
CA GLY A 406 7.29 -10.53 -23.80
C GLY A 406 6.36 -11.71 -24.10
N THR A 407 6.62 -12.41 -25.20
CA THR A 407 5.91 -13.65 -25.55
C THR A 407 6.59 -14.86 -24.89
N GLY A 408 5.82 -15.80 -24.35
CA GLY A 408 6.40 -16.89 -23.55
C GLY A 408 7.11 -16.34 -22.31
N TYR A 409 8.10 -17.04 -21.77
CA TYR A 409 8.87 -16.61 -20.59
C TYR A 409 9.95 -15.55 -20.89
N THR A 410 9.66 -14.59 -21.77
CA THR A 410 10.60 -13.53 -22.14
C THR A 410 10.21 -12.20 -21.52
N TRP A 411 11.20 -11.34 -21.27
CA TRP A 411 11.04 -10.04 -20.62
C TRP A 411 11.79 -9.01 -21.43
N GLU A 412 11.21 -7.82 -21.57
CA GLU A 412 11.89 -6.68 -22.17
C GLU A 412 12.90 -6.07 -21.18
N ASP A 413 13.77 -5.18 -21.69
CA ASP A 413 14.70 -4.45 -20.83
C ASP A 413 13.91 -3.62 -19.80
N PRO A 414 14.28 -3.66 -18.51
CA PRO A 414 13.51 -2.98 -17.49
C PRO A 414 13.55 -1.47 -17.62
N VAL A 415 12.42 -0.84 -17.31
CA VAL A 415 12.27 0.60 -17.18
C VAL A 415 12.41 0.98 -15.72
N HIS A 416 13.30 1.93 -15.44
CA HIS A 416 13.66 2.35 -14.08
C HIS A 416 12.99 3.67 -13.73
N THR A 417 12.30 3.72 -12.59
CA THR A 417 11.72 4.95 -12.05
C THR A 417 12.21 5.19 -10.62
N GLY A 418 12.81 6.36 -10.38
CA GLY A 418 13.24 6.77 -9.04
C GLY A 418 12.06 7.27 -8.20
N ILE A 419 11.66 6.51 -7.19
CA ILE A 419 10.41 6.73 -6.44
C ILE A 419 10.64 6.89 -4.92
N GLY A 420 11.79 6.50 -4.39
CA GLY A 420 12.02 6.49 -2.92
C GLY A 420 12.08 5.07 -2.36
N GLY A 421 12.25 4.92 -1.05
CA GLY A 421 12.45 3.61 -0.41
C GLY A 421 11.17 2.77 -0.41
N ILE A 422 11.11 1.72 -1.24
CA ILE A 422 9.90 0.93 -1.50
C ILE A 422 9.78 -0.23 -0.51
N GLN A 423 8.56 -0.51 -0.03
CA GLN A 423 8.26 -1.61 0.89
C GLN A 423 7.17 -2.55 0.38
N THR A 424 6.23 -2.04 -0.40
CA THR A 424 5.06 -2.79 -0.88
C THR A 424 4.66 -2.29 -2.26
N LEU A 425 4.11 -3.20 -3.06
CA LEU A 425 3.69 -2.99 -4.43
C LEU A 425 2.43 -3.82 -4.69
N GLN A 426 1.43 -3.23 -5.33
CA GLN A 426 0.26 -3.94 -5.86
C GLN A 426 -0.06 -3.41 -7.26
N ILE A 427 -0.37 -4.31 -8.19
CA ILE A 427 -0.91 -3.97 -9.51
C ILE A 427 -2.41 -4.30 -9.47
N ALA A 428 -3.25 -3.39 -9.96
CA ALA A 428 -4.68 -3.64 -10.09
C ALA A 428 -5.21 -3.12 -11.44
N PRO A 429 -6.08 -3.89 -12.12
CA PRO A 429 -6.75 -3.44 -13.32
C PRO A 429 -7.60 -2.21 -13.01
N ASN A 430 -7.50 -1.17 -13.82
CA ASN A 430 -8.39 -0.02 -13.71
C ASN A 430 -9.66 -0.31 -14.53
N PRO A 431 -10.85 -0.45 -13.92
CA PRO A 431 -12.07 -0.70 -14.69
C PRO A 431 -12.45 0.46 -15.64
N ALA A 432 -11.94 1.67 -15.38
CA ALA A 432 -12.24 2.84 -16.20
C ALA A 432 -11.28 3.05 -17.38
N THR A 433 -10.10 2.43 -17.37
CA THR A 433 -9.07 2.61 -18.41
C THR A 433 -8.33 1.32 -18.72
N ASP A 434 -7.91 1.13 -19.97
CA ASP A 434 -7.11 -0.04 -20.36
C ASP A 434 -5.72 -0.10 -19.67
N THR A 435 -5.28 1.00 -19.04
CA THR A 435 -4.02 1.03 -18.30
C THR A 435 -4.27 0.79 -16.80
N PRO A 436 -3.64 -0.22 -16.19
CA PRO A 436 -3.78 -0.49 -14.77
C PRO A 436 -3.05 0.52 -13.91
N TRP A 437 -3.35 0.42 -12.62
CA TRP A 437 -2.72 1.23 -11.59
C TRP A 437 -1.80 0.38 -10.73
N ILE A 438 -0.76 1.02 -10.22
CA ILE A 438 0.26 0.43 -9.37
C ILE A 438 0.28 1.22 -8.08
N ALA A 439 -0.17 0.61 -6.98
CA ALA A 439 0.01 1.15 -5.64
C ALA A 439 1.41 0.83 -5.15
N ILE A 440 2.08 1.85 -4.62
CA ILE A 440 3.45 1.79 -4.13
C ILE A 440 3.48 2.39 -2.74
N GLY A 441 3.82 1.58 -1.74
CA GLY A 441 4.05 2.07 -0.38
C GLY A 441 5.53 2.33 -0.16
N SER A 442 5.85 3.57 0.20
CA SER A 442 7.19 3.97 0.62
C SER A 442 7.23 4.33 2.11
N ASN A 443 8.33 3.96 2.76
CA ASN A 443 8.57 4.37 4.15
C ASN A 443 9.27 5.73 4.26
N ASP A 444 9.64 6.32 3.11
CA ASP A 444 10.22 7.64 3.16
C ASP A 444 9.12 8.62 3.64
N SER A 445 9.51 9.52 4.55
CA SER A 445 8.57 10.45 5.18
C SER A 445 7.99 11.48 4.22
N THR A 446 8.37 11.40 2.93
CA THR A 446 8.08 12.38 1.88
C THR A 446 7.15 11.84 0.79
N VAL A 447 7.04 10.51 0.61
CA VAL A 447 6.38 9.83 -0.52
C VAL A 447 5.19 8.97 -0.08
N GLY A 448 5.11 8.50 1.17
CA GLY A 448 3.90 7.81 1.67
C GLY A 448 3.42 6.68 0.74
N ALA A 449 2.10 6.50 0.61
CA ALA A 449 1.50 5.60 -0.38
C ALA A 449 1.20 6.42 -1.62
N SER A 450 1.66 5.96 -2.77
CA SER A 450 1.48 6.64 -4.04
C SER A 450 0.90 5.67 -5.06
N VAL A 451 0.04 6.20 -5.93
CA VAL A 451 -0.52 5.44 -7.05
C VAL A 451 0.12 5.93 -8.34
N TYR A 452 0.56 4.98 -9.15
CA TYR A 452 1.19 5.19 -10.43
C TYR A 452 0.40 4.51 -11.53
N THR A 453 0.63 4.93 -12.75
CA THR A 453 0.30 4.19 -13.97
C THR A 453 1.55 4.10 -14.84
N ALA A 454 1.64 3.08 -15.69
CA ALA A 454 2.73 2.99 -16.66
C ALA A 454 2.35 3.76 -17.93
N ASP A 455 3.24 4.59 -18.44
CA ASP A 455 3.06 5.16 -19.77
C ASP A 455 3.36 4.13 -20.87
N ALA A 456 3.26 4.57 -22.13
CA ALA A 456 3.48 3.71 -23.28
C ALA A 456 4.92 3.15 -23.40
N ASP A 457 5.90 3.77 -22.73
CA ASP A 457 7.27 3.28 -22.71
C ASP A 457 7.61 2.50 -21.44
N GLY A 458 6.67 2.38 -20.50
CA GLY A 458 6.79 1.68 -19.22
C GLY A 458 7.28 2.58 -18.08
N THR A 459 7.49 3.87 -18.31
CA THR A 459 7.85 4.81 -17.24
C THR A 459 6.65 5.00 -16.30
N LEU A 460 6.90 4.91 -15.00
CA LEU A 460 5.83 5.08 -14.01
C LEU A 460 5.52 6.56 -13.78
N VAL A 461 4.28 6.95 -14.09
CA VAL A 461 3.75 8.29 -13.88
C VAL A 461 2.92 8.30 -12.61
N ARG A 462 3.30 9.13 -11.63
CA ARG A 462 2.54 9.26 -10.38
C ARG A 462 1.22 9.97 -10.65
N LEU A 463 0.11 9.28 -10.42
CA LEU A 463 -1.22 9.88 -10.45
C LEU A 463 -1.44 10.71 -9.19
N PHE A 464 -1.17 10.11 -8.03
CA PHE A 464 -1.31 10.83 -6.76
C PHE A 464 -0.56 10.19 -5.60
N GLN A 465 -0.58 10.91 -4.47
CA GLN A 465 0.09 10.53 -3.24
C GLN A 465 -0.81 10.75 -2.02
N ALA A 466 -0.91 9.75 -1.17
CA ALA A 466 -1.39 9.83 0.19
C ALA A 466 -0.19 9.94 1.15
N THR A 467 0.10 11.17 1.59
CA THR A 467 1.19 11.41 2.55
C THR A 467 0.75 10.95 3.95
N ALA A 468 1.22 9.77 4.35
CA ALA A 468 1.16 9.32 5.73
C ALA A 468 2.56 8.84 6.15
N GLY A 469 3.00 9.26 7.33
CA GLY A 469 4.25 8.77 7.90
C GLY A 469 4.05 7.41 8.55
N GLY A 470 4.97 6.47 8.28
CA GLY A 470 4.93 5.12 8.86
C GLY A 470 3.83 4.29 8.22
N LEU A 471 4.02 3.94 6.95
CA LEU A 471 3.16 3.03 6.23
C LEU A 471 3.74 1.63 6.24
N THR A 472 2.86 0.67 6.38
CA THR A 472 3.16 -0.77 6.37
C THR A 472 2.63 -1.45 5.12
N ASP A 473 1.63 -0.85 4.46
CA ASP A 473 1.06 -1.41 3.25
C ASP A 473 0.44 -0.34 2.31
N ALA A 474 0.22 -0.69 1.05
CA ALA A 474 -0.49 0.10 0.06
C ALA A 474 -1.31 -0.82 -0.85
N PHE A 475 -2.58 -0.47 -1.06
CA PHE A 475 -3.51 -1.30 -1.83
C PHE A 475 -4.47 -0.48 -2.68
N LEU A 476 -5.10 -1.12 -3.67
CA LEU A 476 -6.11 -0.52 -4.55
C LEU A 476 -7.43 -1.29 -4.45
N VAL A 477 -8.54 -0.58 -4.25
CA VAL A 477 -9.88 -1.17 -4.11
C VAL A 477 -10.95 -0.09 -4.26
N ASP A 478 -12.09 -0.40 -4.86
CA ASP A 478 -13.28 0.47 -4.87
C ASP A 478 -14.02 0.39 -3.52
N VAL A 479 -13.72 1.29 -2.58
CA VAL A 479 -14.27 1.22 -1.22
C VAL A 479 -15.66 1.86 -1.10
N ASP A 480 -15.98 2.84 -1.95
CA ASP A 480 -17.27 3.55 -1.88
C ASP A 480 -18.32 3.06 -2.89
N GLY A 481 -17.94 2.10 -3.73
CA GLY A 481 -18.79 1.40 -4.68
C GLY A 481 -19.16 2.26 -5.89
N ASP A 482 -18.28 3.18 -6.29
CA ASP A 482 -18.48 4.08 -7.43
C ASP A 482 -18.03 3.48 -8.77
N GLY A 483 -17.42 2.30 -8.73
CA GLY A 483 -16.87 1.60 -9.88
C GLY A 483 -15.47 2.05 -10.27
N HIS A 484 -14.82 2.92 -9.50
CA HIS A 484 -13.44 3.36 -9.67
C HIS A 484 -12.58 2.86 -8.50
N LEU A 485 -11.29 2.60 -8.78
CA LEU A 485 -10.38 2.18 -7.72
C LEU A 485 -10.02 3.36 -6.81
N ASP A 486 -10.07 3.12 -5.51
CA ASP A 486 -9.50 3.98 -4.49
C ASP A 486 -8.13 3.46 -4.06
N ALA A 487 -7.33 4.34 -3.46
CA ALA A 487 -6.07 3.93 -2.85
C ALA A 487 -6.19 3.84 -1.34
N GLY A 488 -5.71 2.73 -0.79
CA GLY A 488 -5.58 2.55 0.63
C GLY A 488 -4.15 2.36 1.08
N ALA A 489 -3.91 2.65 2.36
CA ALA A 489 -2.62 2.40 2.98
C ALA A 489 -2.79 2.03 4.45
N GLY A 490 -2.06 1.01 4.89
CA GLY A 490 -1.92 0.66 6.30
C GLY A 490 -1.06 1.71 7.01
N SER A 491 -1.60 2.35 8.04
CA SER A 491 -0.91 3.43 8.75
C SER A 491 -1.08 3.34 10.26
N GLY A 492 -0.25 4.07 11.02
CA GLY A 492 -0.43 4.24 12.46
C GLY A 492 -1.85 4.72 12.82
N GLY A 493 -2.66 3.83 13.38
CA GLY A 493 -4.07 4.09 13.76
C GLY A 493 -5.13 3.70 12.72
N GLY A 494 -4.78 2.88 11.72
CA GLY A 494 -5.72 2.21 10.82
C GLY A 494 -5.46 2.44 9.34
N LEU A 495 -6.50 2.30 8.53
CA LEU A 495 -6.39 2.42 7.07
C LEU A 495 -6.61 3.88 6.67
N LEU A 496 -5.63 4.47 6.01
CA LEU A 496 -5.83 5.72 5.29
C LEU A 496 -6.38 5.38 3.91
N LEU A 497 -7.49 6.00 3.53
CA LEU A 497 -8.12 5.80 2.24
C LEU A 497 -8.16 7.13 1.49
N ARG A 498 -7.83 7.06 0.21
CA ARG A 498 -7.90 8.17 -0.72
C ARG A 498 -8.90 7.77 -1.81
N LEU A 499 -10.11 8.31 -1.70
CA LEU A 499 -11.17 8.11 -2.67
C LEU A 499 -10.80 8.82 -3.97
N GLY A 500 -10.84 8.08 -5.07
CA GLY A 500 -10.29 8.49 -6.35
C GLY A 500 -11.25 8.23 -7.50
N ARG A 501 -11.19 9.10 -8.50
CA ARG A 501 -11.83 8.85 -9.79
C ARG A 501 -10.93 9.32 -10.93
N ASP A 502 -10.67 8.39 -11.86
CA ASP A 502 -10.10 8.55 -13.21
C ASP A 502 -8.72 9.24 -13.37
N ASP A 503 -8.27 10.04 -12.40
CA ASP A 503 -6.97 10.74 -12.30
C ASP A 503 -6.91 11.72 -11.11
N ARG A 504 -8.05 12.04 -10.48
CA ARG A 504 -8.13 13.01 -9.38
C ARG A 504 -8.40 12.31 -8.04
N PRO A 505 -7.46 12.40 -7.09
CA PRO A 505 -7.67 11.89 -5.74
C PRO A 505 -8.45 12.92 -4.91
N VAL A 506 -9.76 12.73 -4.82
CA VAL A 506 -10.67 13.80 -4.41
C VAL A 506 -10.84 13.88 -2.91
N CYS A 507 -10.83 12.75 -2.21
CA CYS A 507 -11.22 12.72 -0.82
C CYS A 507 -10.32 11.83 0.02
N THR A 508 -9.94 12.28 1.21
CA THR A 508 -9.13 11.49 2.15
C THR A 508 -9.95 11.17 3.38
N THR A 509 -10.06 9.89 3.68
CA THR A 509 -10.78 9.37 4.84
C THR A 509 -9.93 8.32 5.57
N ARG A 510 -10.39 7.86 6.73
CA ARG A 510 -9.68 6.88 7.53
C ARG A 510 -10.67 5.90 8.14
N ILE A 511 -10.31 4.61 8.09
CA ILE A 511 -10.93 3.56 8.91
C ILE A 511 -10.08 3.39 10.16
N PRO A 512 -10.55 3.85 11.34
CA PRO A 512 -9.79 3.72 12.57
C PRO A 512 -9.64 2.25 12.95
N MET A 513 -8.41 1.82 13.20
CA MET A 513 -8.13 0.48 13.67
C MET A 513 -7.36 0.56 15.01
N PRO A 514 -7.59 -0.37 15.97
CA PRO A 514 -6.89 -0.43 17.24
C PRO A 514 -5.36 -0.57 17.14
N PHE A 515 -4.84 -1.00 15.99
CA PHE A 515 -3.40 -1.06 15.70
C PHE A 515 -3.17 -0.94 14.18
N GLU A 516 -1.91 -0.79 13.79
CA GLU A 516 -1.46 -0.73 12.40
C GLU A 516 -1.45 -2.15 11.79
N PRO A 517 -2.30 -2.43 10.78
CA PRO A 517 -2.30 -3.71 10.09
C PRO A 517 -1.16 -3.81 9.06
N VAL A 518 -0.65 -5.02 8.84
CA VAL A 518 0.30 -5.35 7.77
C VAL A 518 -0.32 -6.40 6.85
N GLY A 519 -0.05 -6.35 5.54
CA GLY A 519 -0.65 -7.28 4.58
C GLY A 519 -2.16 -7.11 4.55
N VAL A 520 -2.63 -5.90 4.24
CA VAL A 520 -4.05 -5.59 4.16
C VAL A 520 -4.59 -6.14 2.85
N VAL A 521 -5.65 -6.92 2.94
CA VAL A 521 -6.43 -7.42 1.81
C VAL A 521 -7.83 -6.86 1.89
N ALA A 522 -8.43 -6.60 0.72
CA ALA A 522 -9.78 -6.09 0.61
C ALA A 522 -10.57 -6.95 -0.39
N ALA A 523 -11.78 -7.34 0.00
CA ALA A 523 -12.75 -8.07 -0.81
C ALA A 523 -14.12 -7.97 -0.15
N ASP A 524 -15.21 -8.28 -0.86
CA ASP A 524 -16.51 -8.52 -0.23
C ASP A 524 -16.50 -9.90 0.46
N PHE A 525 -16.11 -9.93 1.74
CA PHE A 525 -15.99 -11.18 2.50
C PHE A 525 -17.33 -11.64 3.08
N THR A 526 -18.30 -10.72 3.22
CA THR A 526 -19.64 -11.03 3.73
C THR A 526 -20.66 -11.38 2.64
N GLY A 527 -20.39 -11.01 1.39
CA GLY A 527 -21.30 -11.16 0.25
C GLY A 527 -22.40 -10.09 0.21
N ASP A 528 -22.18 -8.93 0.80
CA ASP A 528 -23.17 -7.84 0.86
C ASP A 528 -22.99 -6.77 -0.23
N GLY A 529 -22.00 -6.96 -1.09
CA GLY A 529 -21.66 -6.07 -2.20
C GLY A 529 -20.76 -4.90 -1.81
N VAL A 530 -20.23 -4.84 -0.59
CA VAL A 530 -19.30 -3.81 -0.14
C VAL A 530 -17.94 -4.43 0.23
N GLN A 531 -16.88 -3.69 -0.08
CA GLN A 531 -15.52 -4.14 0.19
C GLN A 531 -15.22 -4.11 1.69
N ASP A 532 -14.87 -5.25 2.25
CA ASP A 532 -14.39 -5.44 3.62
C ASP A 532 -12.86 -5.47 3.64
N PHE A 533 -12.26 -5.27 4.83
CA PHE A 533 -10.82 -5.23 4.99
C PHE A 533 -10.34 -6.23 6.04
N VAL A 534 -9.29 -6.98 5.72
CA VAL A 534 -8.57 -7.81 6.69
C VAL A 534 -7.09 -7.49 6.64
N GLY A 535 -6.46 -7.38 7.81
CA GLY A 535 -5.01 -7.17 7.91
C GLY A 535 -4.40 -7.98 9.04
N LEU A 536 -3.12 -8.36 8.91
CA LEU A 536 -2.40 -9.07 9.95
C LEU A 536 -1.93 -8.13 11.06
N ASN A 537 -1.91 -8.68 12.28
CA ASN A 537 -1.20 -8.07 13.39
C ASN A 537 0.10 -8.84 13.67
N PRO A 538 1.27 -8.32 13.26
CA PRO A 538 2.54 -9.00 13.51
C PRO A 538 2.88 -9.09 15.00
N ASN A 539 2.33 -8.22 15.84
CA ASN A 539 2.68 -8.15 17.28
C ASN A 539 1.78 -8.99 18.19
N GLN A 540 0.56 -9.34 17.75
CA GLN A 540 -0.41 -10.05 18.59
C GLN A 540 -0.84 -11.42 18.06
N ARG A 541 -0.16 -11.96 17.04
CA ARG A 541 -0.48 -13.27 16.45
C ARG A 541 -1.97 -13.35 16.11
N GLY A 542 -2.41 -12.41 15.28
CA GLY A 542 -3.81 -12.17 15.04
C GLY A 542 -4.05 -11.46 13.72
N TRP A 543 -5.31 -11.11 13.51
CA TRP A 543 -5.74 -10.27 12.42
C TRP A 543 -6.81 -9.30 12.90
N ILE A 544 -7.00 -8.27 12.12
CA ILE A 544 -8.07 -7.30 12.26
C ILE A 544 -8.98 -7.39 11.06
N ILE A 545 -10.27 -7.23 11.31
CA ILE A 545 -11.33 -7.23 10.31
C ILE A 545 -12.06 -5.92 10.46
N ALA A 546 -12.19 -5.14 9.40
CA ALA A 546 -13.20 -4.10 9.30
C ALA A 546 -14.23 -4.56 8.29
N LEU A 547 -15.42 -4.90 8.79
CA LEU A 547 -16.56 -5.19 7.95
C LEU A 547 -17.26 -3.89 7.60
N SER A 548 -17.34 -3.60 6.31
CA SER A 548 -18.06 -2.45 5.81
C SER A 548 -19.55 -2.71 5.90
N GLN A 549 -20.32 -1.68 6.22
CA GLN A 549 -21.78 -1.80 6.24
C GLN A 549 -22.34 -1.30 4.91
N PRO A 550 -23.31 -2.03 4.32
CA PRO A 550 -23.98 -1.57 3.12
C PRO A 550 -24.78 -0.30 3.44
N PRO A 551 -25.08 0.51 2.43
CA PRO A 551 -25.86 1.72 2.62
C PRO A 551 -27.19 1.37 3.32
N THR A 552 -27.43 1.94 4.50
CA THR A 552 -28.75 1.85 5.11
C THR A 552 -29.72 2.58 4.20
N SER A 553 -30.70 1.87 3.62
CA SER A 553 -31.79 2.54 2.88
C SER A 553 -32.46 3.55 3.83
N PRO A 554 -32.73 4.80 3.37
CA PRO A 554 -33.33 5.83 4.19
C PRO A 554 -34.72 5.45 4.73
#